data_AF-E2CLC0-F1
#
_entry.id   AF-E2CLC0-F1
#
_cell.length_a   1.000
_cell.length_b   1.000
_cell.length_c   1.000
_cell.angle_alpha   90.00
_cell.angle_beta   90.00
_cell.angle_gamma   90.00
#
_symmetry.space_group_name_H-M   'P 1'
#
loop_
_entity.id
_entity.type
_entity.pdbx_description
1 polymer ?
#
loop_
_entity_poly.entity_id
_entity_poly.type
_entity_poly.pdbx_seq_one_letter_code
_entity_poly.pdbx_strand_id
1 'polypeptide(L)'
;MHPAPRIKSSTLSCLALSTALCLAAMPTAYARDISEDAIRICTQEPDRFDRLACFDALLGTPKSVIAGKTPVLWDPEKEAAPTPDRLDYGPLEAIAHKMEDARPAGDPSWQFRYSKVGQTSLRTLEQLVNDAQTDENTPLIAEFKDEEEILPEKAAAALVARSPETTLEPGTANIYLTMAETPPADAGEDEPKTILMLSCEADITTARLILPVEAPRRRNQVSVRVDGNVAKEDIWQTSENDRVLMAARGLVSISHITKWIQSQRLQFDLFVNGQNKATVFETANLKEMLPPLRRACRW
;
A
#
# COMPACT_ATOMS: atom_id res chain seq x y z
N MET A 1 -30.94 84.75 38.03
CA MET A 1 -31.30 83.89 36.88
C MET A 1 -31.66 82.51 37.42
N HIS A 2 -32.97 82.24 37.47
CA HIS A 2 -33.65 81.00 37.88
C HIS A 2 -33.74 79.99 36.72
N PRO A 3 -34.21 78.73 36.88
CA PRO A 3 -34.75 78.04 38.08
C PRO A 3 -34.20 76.60 38.33
N ALA A 4 -34.61 76.00 39.45
CA ALA A 4 -34.69 74.55 39.71
C ALA A 4 -35.84 73.90 38.87
N PRO A 5 -36.43 72.71 39.16
CA PRO A 5 -36.04 71.47 39.87
C PRO A 5 -36.43 70.18 39.06
N ARG A 6 -36.28 68.96 39.63
CA ARG A 6 -37.21 67.77 39.59
C ARG A 6 -36.43 66.48 39.93
N ILE A 7 -36.68 65.72 41.00
CA ILE A 7 -37.87 64.95 41.44
C ILE A 7 -38.11 63.67 40.62
N LYS A 8 -37.88 62.52 41.30
CA LYS A 8 -38.53 61.17 41.23
C LYS A 8 -38.45 60.45 39.85
N SER A 9 -38.47 59.13 39.71
CA SER A 9 -38.93 58.00 40.53
C SER A 9 -38.48 56.69 39.85
N SER A 10 -38.22 55.66 40.66
CA SER A 10 -38.74 54.28 40.52
C SER A 10 -39.16 53.81 39.13
N THR A 11 -38.57 52.71 38.65
CA THR A 11 -39.34 51.50 38.31
C THR A 11 -38.46 50.25 38.19
N LEU A 12 -38.89 49.23 38.94
CA LEU A 12 -38.99 47.81 38.62
C LEU A 12 -37.75 47.00 38.18
N SER A 13 -37.34 46.15 39.13
CA SER A 13 -37.12 44.70 38.97
C SER A 13 -37.44 44.11 37.59
N CYS A 14 -36.47 43.40 37.02
CA CYS A 14 -36.73 42.15 36.35
C CYS A 14 -35.58 41.17 36.66
N LEU A 15 -35.86 40.19 37.52
CA LEU A 15 -35.08 38.97 37.62
C LEU A 15 -35.12 38.26 36.27
N ALA A 16 -33.95 38.01 35.67
CA ALA A 16 -33.80 37.00 34.64
C ALA A 16 -32.58 36.14 34.98
N LEU A 17 -32.87 34.90 35.38
CA LEU A 17 -31.94 33.78 35.40
C LEU A 17 -31.25 33.67 34.04
N SER A 18 -29.94 33.90 33.99
CA SER A 18 -29.13 33.49 32.85
C SER A 18 -28.45 32.17 33.18
N THR A 19 -29.09 31.10 32.70
CA THR A 19 -28.52 29.77 32.50
C THR A 19 -27.24 29.87 31.67
N ALA A 20 -26.11 29.50 32.26
CA ALA A 20 -24.84 29.35 31.55
C ALA A 20 -24.94 28.13 30.61
N LEU A 21 -25.18 28.39 29.32
CA LEU A 21 -25.09 27.40 28.27
C LEU A 21 -23.62 27.28 27.85
N CYS A 22 -22.92 26.27 28.39
CA CYS A 22 -21.61 25.86 27.90
C CYS A 22 -21.75 25.34 26.46
N LEU A 23 -21.51 26.21 25.46
CA LEU A 23 -21.14 25.76 24.12
C LEU A 23 -19.73 25.17 24.21
N ALA A 24 -19.65 23.84 24.28
CA ALA A 24 -18.43 23.14 23.93
C ALA A 24 -18.21 23.33 22.42
N ALA A 25 -17.28 24.20 22.06
CA ALA A 25 -16.78 24.28 20.69
C ALA A 25 -16.07 22.97 20.36
N MET A 26 -16.69 22.12 19.54
CA MET A 26 -16.00 20.99 18.94
C MET A 26 -15.02 21.51 17.89
N PRO A 27 -13.78 20.99 17.84
CA PRO A 27 -12.83 21.40 16.83
C PRO A 27 -13.29 20.86 15.48
N THR A 28 -13.76 21.74 14.61
CA THR A 28 -13.87 21.45 13.18
C THR A 28 -12.47 21.21 12.65
N ALA A 29 -12.18 20.00 12.18
CA ALA A 29 -10.97 19.72 11.43
C ALA A 29 -11.02 20.53 10.13
N TYR A 30 -10.39 21.71 10.13
CA TYR A 30 -10.20 22.49 8.92
C TYR A 30 -9.21 21.75 8.02
N ALA A 31 -9.67 21.30 6.85
CA ALA A 31 -8.76 21.01 5.76
C ALA A 31 -8.00 22.30 5.45
N ARG A 32 -6.67 22.28 5.59
CA ARG A 32 -5.83 23.41 5.15
C ARG A 32 -5.85 23.43 3.64
N ASP A 33 -6.31 24.52 3.06
CA ASP A 33 -6.15 24.78 1.64
C ASP A 33 -4.68 25.12 1.39
N ILE A 34 -3.97 24.25 0.67
CA ILE A 34 -2.53 24.38 0.41
C ILE A 34 -2.37 24.90 -1.01
N SER A 35 -1.75 26.08 -1.15
CA SER A 35 -1.56 26.67 -2.47
C SER A 35 -0.54 25.89 -3.30
N GLU A 36 -0.81 25.75 -4.60
CA GLU A 36 0.13 25.13 -5.56
C GLU A 36 1.49 25.85 -5.58
N ASP A 37 1.48 27.16 -5.36
CA ASP A 37 2.71 27.96 -5.24
C ASP A 37 3.58 27.55 -4.06
N ALA A 38 2.97 27.22 -2.91
CA ALA A 38 3.71 26.79 -1.74
C ALA A 38 4.36 25.40 -1.94
N ILE A 39 3.66 24.51 -2.65
CA ILE A 39 4.21 23.20 -3.07
C ILE A 39 5.43 23.43 -3.99
N ARG A 40 5.28 24.31 -4.99
CA ARG A 40 6.35 24.63 -5.94
C ARG A 40 7.59 25.18 -5.25
N ILE A 41 7.44 26.03 -4.23
CA ILE A 41 8.57 26.55 -3.45
C ILE A 41 9.37 25.41 -2.80
N CYS A 42 8.70 24.45 -2.15
CA CYS A 42 9.40 23.32 -1.52
C CYS A 42 10.12 22.41 -2.55
N THR A 43 9.60 22.29 -3.78
CA THR A 43 10.29 21.49 -4.82
C THR A 43 11.64 22.09 -5.26
N GLN A 44 11.80 23.41 -5.11
CA GLN A 44 12.99 24.15 -5.54
C GLN A 44 14.14 24.10 -4.52
N GLU A 45 13.90 23.58 -3.32
CA GLU A 45 14.94 23.49 -2.29
C GLU A 45 16.03 22.48 -2.70
N PRO A 46 17.30 22.90 -2.90
CA PRO A 46 18.36 22.01 -3.36
C PRO A 46 18.72 20.94 -2.34
N ASP A 47 18.72 21.27 -1.04
CA ASP A 47 19.06 20.31 0.00
C ASP A 47 17.92 19.31 0.23
N ARG A 48 18.26 18.05 0.51
CA ARG A 48 17.25 17.00 0.68
C ARG A 48 16.51 17.12 2.02
N PHE A 49 17.23 17.46 3.09
CA PHE A 49 16.66 17.55 4.43
C PHE A 49 15.82 18.82 4.56
N ASP A 50 16.29 19.94 4.00
CA ASP A 50 15.54 21.20 4.03
C ASP A 50 14.27 21.11 3.18
N ARG A 51 14.32 20.41 2.04
CA ARG A 51 13.13 20.15 1.22
C ARG A 51 12.09 19.32 1.97
N LEU A 52 12.52 18.30 2.71
CA LEU A 52 11.62 17.49 3.54
C LEU A 52 10.99 18.34 4.66
N ALA A 53 11.80 19.12 5.37
CA ALA A 53 11.33 20.02 6.41
C ALA A 53 10.32 21.07 5.88
N CYS A 54 10.53 21.56 4.66
CA CYS A 54 9.59 22.46 3.98
C CYS A 54 8.22 21.80 3.77
N PHE A 55 8.20 20.57 3.25
CA PHE A 55 6.95 19.82 3.07
C PHE A 55 6.25 19.48 4.39
N ASP A 56 7.01 19.09 5.42
CA ASP A 56 6.45 18.81 6.75
C ASP A 56 5.79 20.04 7.37
N ALA A 57 6.41 21.22 7.21
CA ALA A 57 5.84 22.48 7.66
C ALA A 57 4.59 22.87 6.85
N LEU A 58 4.63 22.67 5.54
CA LEU A 58 3.55 23.01 4.61
C LEU A 58 2.30 22.14 4.82
N LEU A 59 2.49 20.83 4.95
CA LEU A 59 1.43 19.84 5.12
C LEU A 59 0.97 19.72 6.58
N GLY A 60 1.73 20.32 7.51
CA GLY A 60 1.40 20.34 8.92
C GLY A 60 1.36 18.93 9.52
N THR A 61 2.40 18.13 9.27
CA THR A 61 2.53 16.77 9.80
C THR A 61 2.19 16.76 11.30
N PRO A 62 1.14 16.04 11.74
CA PRO A 62 0.69 16.12 13.12
C PRO A 62 1.82 15.65 14.03
N LYS A 63 2.32 16.56 14.88
CA LYS A 63 3.33 16.22 15.90
C LYS A 63 2.82 15.14 16.87
N SER A 64 1.51 14.87 16.93
CA SER A 64 0.92 13.75 17.68
C SER A 64 1.33 12.37 17.13
N VAL A 65 1.78 12.26 15.87
CA VAL A 65 2.39 11.02 15.35
C VAL A 65 3.80 10.81 15.93
N ILE A 66 4.44 11.87 16.45
CA ILE A 66 5.79 11.84 17.04
C ILE A 66 5.74 11.99 18.58
N ALA A 67 4.67 12.54 19.15
CA ALA A 67 4.57 12.86 20.58
C ALA A 67 4.21 11.68 21.49
N GLY A 68 4.55 10.44 21.10
CA GLY A 68 4.40 9.25 21.93
C GLY A 68 5.71 8.68 22.48
N LYS A 69 6.83 8.90 21.79
CA LYS A 69 8.17 8.48 22.21
C LYS A 69 9.18 9.45 21.61
N THR A 70 10.13 9.91 22.41
CA THR A 70 11.36 10.53 21.90
C THR A 70 11.88 9.64 20.77
N PRO A 71 12.13 10.16 19.54
CA PRO A 71 12.75 9.36 18.50
C PRO A 71 14.07 8.85 19.06
N VAL A 72 14.18 7.54 19.24
CA VAL A 72 15.47 6.93 19.53
C VAL A 72 16.30 7.14 18.28
N LEU A 73 17.29 8.03 18.38
CA LEU A 73 18.29 8.17 17.34
C LEU A 73 19.08 6.87 17.38
N TRP A 74 18.82 5.98 16.43
CA TRP A 74 19.54 4.71 16.33
C TRP A 74 21.04 5.00 16.28
N ASP A 75 21.74 4.61 17.34
CA ASP A 75 23.19 4.71 17.46
C ASP A 75 23.77 3.32 17.13
N PRO A 76 24.26 3.09 15.89
CA PRO A 76 24.77 1.79 15.46
C PRO A 76 25.94 1.27 16.31
N GLU A 77 26.60 2.13 17.09
CA GLU A 77 27.71 1.76 17.97
C GLU A 77 27.28 1.39 19.39
N LYS A 78 26.06 1.78 19.82
CA LYS A 78 25.54 1.49 21.18
C LYS A 78 24.37 0.53 21.21
N GLU A 79 23.58 0.50 20.16
CA GLU A 79 22.45 -0.41 20.02
C GLU A 79 22.77 -1.37 18.88
N ALA A 80 23.24 -2.57 19.25
CA ALA A 80 23.22 -3.68 18.31
C ALA A 80 21.79 -3.77 17.77
N ALA A 81 21.64 -3.80 16.44
CA ALA A 81 20.35 -4.09 15.84
C ALA A 81 19.76 -5.28 16.59
N PRO A 82 18.50 -5.21 17.05
CA PRO A 82 17.89 -6.35 17.70
C PRO A 82 18.15 -7.55 16.80
N THR A 83 18.79 -8.58 17.34
CA THR A 83 18.89 -9.85 16.65
C THR A 83 17.45 -10.21 16.33
N PRO A 84 17.05 -10.33 15.05
CA PRO A 84 15.69 -10.74 14.75
C PRO A 84 15.48 -12.02 15.53
N ASP A 85 14.43 -12.08 16.36
CA ASP A 85 14.03 -13.36 16.90
C ASP A 85 13.81 -14.24 15.66
N ARG A 86 14.63 -15.28 15.51
CA ARG A 86 14.93 -15.97 14.25
C ARG A 86 13.70 -16.70 13.65
N LEU A 87 12.55 -16.50 14.29
CA LEU A 87 11.26 -17.16 14.07
C LEU A 87 10.14 -16.21 13.64
N ASP A 88 10.32 -14.88 13.68
CA ASP A 88 9.30 -13.95 13.20
C ASP A 88 9.60 -13.49 11.78
N TYR A 89 8.76 -13.93 10.84
CA TYR A 89 8.80 -13.51 9.45
C TYR A 89 8.65 -11.99 9.33
N GLY A 90 9.38 -11.39 8.38
CA GLY A 90 9.11 -10.01 7.99
C GLY A 90 7.68 -9.86 7.43
N PRO A 91 7.09 -8.64 7.39
CA PRO A 91 5.73 -8.45 6.91
C PRO A 91 5.45 -9.05 5.53
N LEU A 92 6.38 -8.93 4.58
CA LEU A 92 6.23 -9.47 3.23
C LEU A 92 6.37 -10.99 3.21
N GLU A 93 7.33 -11.52 3.96
CA GLU A 93 7.52 -12.96 4.12
C GLU A 93 6.27 -13.60 4.75
N ALA A 94 5.71 -12.99 5.80
CA ALA A 94 4.49 -13.43 6.46
C ALA A 94 3.27 -13.40 5.53
N ILE A 95 3.13 -12.35 4.70
CA ILE A 95 2.05 -12.27 3.69
C ILE A 95 2.19 -13.41 2.68
N ALA A 96 3.40 -13.63 2.15
CA ALA A 96 3.65 -14.67 1.17
C ALA A 96 3.36 -16.07 1.73
N HIS A 97 3.87 -16.38 2.92
CA HIS A 97 3.57 -17.65 3.59
C HIS A 97 2.07 -17.81 3.85
N LYS A 98 1.39 -16.79 4.38
CA LYS A 98 -0.06 -16.84 4.59
C LYS A 98 -0.85 -17.09 3.30
N MET A 99 -0.39 -16.56 2.15
CA MET A 99 -1.01 -16.81 0.86
C MET A 99 -0.81 -18.24 0.39
N GLU A 100 0.41 -18.77 0.54
CA GLU A 100 0.75 -20.13 0.11
C GLU A 100 0.23 -21.21 1.07
N ASP A 101 0.15 -20.94 2.37
CA ASP A 101 -0.46 -21.84 3.38
C ASP A 101 -1.98 -21.95 3.19
N ALA A 102 -2.61 -20.89 2.66
CA ALA A 102 -4.04 -20.89 2.33
C ALA A 102 -4.35 -21.56 0.99
N ARG A 103 -3.34 -22.07 0.28
CA ARG A 103 -3.48 -22.68 -1.04
C ARG A 103 -4.12 -24.08 -0.92
N PRO A 104 -5.13 -24.40 -1.75
CA PRO A 104 -5.62 -25.77 -1.86
C PRO A 104 -4.51 -26.71 -2.32
N ALA A 105 -4.40 -27.89 -1.68
CA ALA A 105 -3.39 -28.87 -2.05
C ALA A 105 -3.44 -29.20 -3.55
N GLY A 106 -2.29 -29.08 -4.22
CA GLY A 106 -2.15 -29.37 -5.65
C GLY A 106 -2.57 -28.26 -6.61
N ASP A 107 -2.97 -27.07 -6.13
CA ASP A 107 -3.26 -25.92 -7.00
C ASP A 107 -1.97 -25.27 -7.53
N PRO A 108 -1.64 -25.36 -8.83
CA PRO A 108 -0.40 -24.84 -9.41
C PRO A 108 -0.53 -23.40 -9.91
N SER A 109 -1.59 -22.67 -9.52
CA SER A 109 -1.95 -21.38 -10.09
C SER A 109 -1.46 -20.18 -9.27
N TRP A 110 -1.30 -19.02 -9.91
CA TRP A 110 -1.00 -17.78 -9.22
C TRP A 110 -2.14 -17.41 -8.26
N GLN A 111 -1.81 -17.10 -7.01
CA GLN A 111 -2.76 -16.64 -6.00
C GLN A 111 -2.81 -15.12 -6.00
N PHE A 112 -4.02 -14.55 -5.98
CA PHE A 112 -4.24 -13.12 -5.84
C PHE A 112 -4.77 -12.79 -4.45
N ARG A 113 -4.20 -11.76 -3.82
CA ARG A 113 -4.79 -11.10 -2.64
C ARG A 113 -4.62 -9.59 -2.73
N TYR A 114 -5.50 -8.85 -2.08
CA TYR A 114 -5.34 -7.42 -1.85
C TYR A 114 -5.66 -7.04 -0.41
N SER A 115 -5.19 -5.86 0.01
CA SER A 115 -5.60 -5.22 1.25
C SER A 115 -5.83 -3.73 0.99
N LYS A 116 -6.79 -3.11 1.68
CA LYS A 116 -6.88 -1.64 1.70
C LYS A 116 -5.65 -1.07 2.40
N VAL A 117 -5.15 0.08 1.95
CA VAL A 117 -4.01 0.75 2.60
C VAL A 117 -4.34 1.03 4.07
N GLY A 118 -3.40 0.74 4.96
CA GLY A 118 -3.59 0.83 6.41
C GLY A 118 -4.29 -0.37 7.05
N GLN A 119 -4.69 -1.39 6.27
CA GLN A 119 -5.26 -2.64 6.78
C GLN A 119 -4.34 -3.83 6.49
N THR A 120 -4.37 -4.83 7.37
CA THR A 120 -3.57 -6.07 7.25
C THR A 120 -4.38 -7.28 6.79
N SER A 121 -5.71 -7.14 6.69
CA SER A 121 -6.59 -8.21 6.22
C SER A 121 -6.43 -8.41 4.72
N LEU A 122 -5.91 -9.58 4.32
CA LEU A 122 -5.87 -10.02 2.93
C LEU A 122 -7.26 -10.48 2.48
N ARG A 123 -7.67 -10.01 1.31
CA ARG A 123 -8.95 -10.32 0.67
C ARG A 123 -8.72 -10.94 -0.71
N THR A 124 -9.68 -11.74 -1.18
CA THR A 124 -9.64 -12.43 -2.48
C THR A 124 -10.08 -11.52 -3.63
N LEU A 125 -9.88 -11.97 -4.87
CA LEU A 125 -10.39 -11.27 -6.05
C LEU A 125 -11.91 -11.14 -6.04
N GLU A 126 -12.62 -12.20 -5.63
CA GLU A 126 -14.08 -12.18 -5.46
C GLU A 126 -14.52 -11.12 -4.46
N GLN A 127 -13.83 -11.00 -3.32
CA GLN A 127 -14.10 -9.97 -2.33
C GLN A 127 -13.81 -8.56 -2.87
N LEU A 128 -12.80 -8.39 -3.75
CA LEU A 128 -12.58 -7.12 -4.45
C LEU A 128 -13.78 -6.76 -5.32
N VAL A 129 -14.29 -7.72 -6.08
CA VAL A 129 -15.46 -7.52 -6.94
C VAL A 129 -16.70 -7.17 -6.11
N ASN A 130 -16.89 -7.84 -4.96
CA ASN A 130 -18.02 -7.57 -4.08
C ASN A 130 -17.90 -6.22 -3.36
N ASP A 131 -16.70 -5.85 -2.90
CA ASP A 131 -16.42 -4.55 -2.29
C ASP A 131 -16.73 -3.43 -3.31
N ALA A 132 -16.32 -3.61 -4.57
CA ALA A 132 -16.63 -2.70 -5.68
C ALA A 132 -18.13 -2.45 -5.88
N GLN A 133 -18.90 -3.54 -5.91
CA GLN A 133 -20.35 -3.48 -6.12
C GLN A 133 -21.09 -2.88 -4.92
N THR A 134 -20.55 -3.02 -3.71
CA THR A 134 -21.14 -2.46 -2.50
C THR A 134 -20.92 -0.95 -2.41
N ASP A 135 -19.73 -0.48 -2.80
CA ASP A 135 -19.44 0.96 -2.91
C ASP A 135 -20.31 1.62 -4.01
N GLU A 136 -20.66 0.89 -5.07
CA GLU A 136 -21.58 1.34 -6.14
C GLU A 136 -23.04 1.46 -5.67
N ASN A 137 -23.50 0.54 -4.81
CA ASN A 137 -24.86 0.54 -4.24
C ASN A 137 -25.02 1.44 -3.01
N THR A 138 -23.95 2.08 -2.54
CA THR A 138 -24.07 3.16 -1.57
C THR A 138 -24.51 4.39 -2.34
N PRO A 139 -25.79 4.84 -2.21
CA PRO A 139 -26.18 6.06 -2.88
C PRO A 139 -25.26 7.16 -2.38
N LEU A 140 -24.57 7.81 -3.31
CA LEU A 140 -24.01 9.13 -3.03
C LEU A 140 -25.18 9.92 -2.46
N ILE A 141 -25.18 10.19 -1.16
CA ILE A 141 -26.11 11.13 -0.56
C ILE A 141 -25.71 12.47 -1.15
N ALA A 142 -26.20 12.70 -2.35
CA ALA A 142 -26.09 13.97 -2.97
C ALA A 142 -27.18 14.79 -2.32
N GLU A 143 -26.77 15.61 -1.35
CA GLU A 143 -27.53 16.79 -0.98
C GLU A 143 -27.52 17.76 -2.18
N PHE A 144 -28.19 17.37 -3.26
CA PHE A 144 -28.57 18.29 -4.32
C PHE A 144 -29.86 18.97 -3.85
N LYS A 145 -29.69 20.18 -3.33
CA LYS A 145 -30.78 21.14 -3.28
C LYS A 145 -31.01 21.69 -4.69
N ASP A 146 -32.24 21.47 -5.13
CA ASP A 146 -33.01 22.22 -6.11
C ASP A 146 -32.83 21.90 -7.62
N GLU A 147 -33.98 21.48 -8.17
CA GLU A 147 -34.55 21.64 -9.52
C GLU A 147 -33.86 21.00 -10.74
N GLU A 148 -34.47 19.87 -11.15
CA GLU A 148 -34.89 19.57 -12.53
C GLU A 148 -33.83 19.68 -13.63
N GLU A 149 -32.77 18.86 -13.55
CA GLU A 149 -31.93 18.55 -14.72
C GLU A 149 -32.06 17.06 -15.08
N ILE A 150 -32.70 16.80 -16.22
CA ILE A 150 -32.89 15.46 -16.78
C ILE A 150 -31.50 14.86 -17.05
N LEU A 151 -31.07 13.92 -16.22
CA LEU A 151 -29.85 13.14 -16.42
C LEU A 151 -29.86 12.55 -17.83
N PRO A 152 -28.91 12.92 -18.72
CA PRO A 152 -28.87 12.35 -20.06
C PRO A 152 -28.58 10.85 -19.94
N GLU A 153 -29.25 10.03 -20.76
CA GLU A 153 -29.12 8.57 -20.84
C GLU A 153 -27.66 8.05 -20.89
N LYS A 154 -26.71 8.91 -21.31
CA LYS A 154 -25.26 8.68 -21.23
C LYS A 154 -24.69 8.60 -19.80
N ALA A 155 -25.23 9.34 -18.84
CA ALA A 155 -24.83 9.27 -17.43
C ALA A 155 -25.32 7.96 -16.79
N ALA A 156 -26.51 7.48 -17.16
CA ALA A 156 -27.01 6.16 -16.77
C ALA A 156 -26.22 5.02 -17.44
N ALA A 157 -25.72 5.20 -18.66
CA ALA A 157 -24.84 4.24 -19.32
C ALA A 157 -23.41 4.19 -18.75
N ALA A 158 -22.94 5.26 -18.08
CA ALA A 158 -21.67 5.27 -17.35
C ALA A 158 -21.73 4.55 -15.99
N LEU A 159 -22.94 4.24 -15.51
CA LEU A 159 -23.22 3.37 -14.36
C LEU A 159 -23.32 1.88 -14.75
N VAL A 160 -23.04 1.53 -16.01
CA VAL A 160 -23.09 0.14 -16.47
C VAL A 160 -21.72 -0.53 -16.27
N ALA A 161 -21.65 -1.36 -15.23
CA ALA A 161 -20.66 -2.41 -14.98
C ALA A 161 -19.19 -1.96 -15.02
N ARG A 162 -18.77 -1.27 -13.95
CA ARG A 162 -17.35 -1.16 -13.61
C ARG A 162 -16.77 -2.56 -13.35
N SER A 163 -15.84 -3.01 -14.20
CA SER A 163 -15.05 -4.22 -13.96
C SER A 163 -14.33 -4.10 -12.60
N PRO A 164 -14.10 -5.19 -11.83
CA PRO A 164 -13.37 -5.12 -10.56
C PRO A 164 -12.01 -4.43 -10.65
N GLU A 165 -11.42 -4.39 -11.85
CA GLU A 165 -10.25 -3.59 -12.09
C GLU A 165 -10.53 -2.09 -11.89
N THR A 166 -11.62 -1.54 -12.41
CA THR A 166 -11.97 -0.10 -12.33
C THR A 166 -12.30 0.42 -10.93
N THR A 167 -12.27 -0.45 -9.93
CA THR A 167 -12.46 -0.10 -8.50
C THR A 167 -11.13 0.19 -7.80
N LEU A 168 -10.02 -0.32 -8.34
CA LEU A 168 -8.71 -0.13 -7.74
C LEU A 168 -8.14 1.23 -8.13
N GLU A 169 -8.34 2.21 -7.26
CA GLU A 169 -7.67 3.49 -7.37
C GLU A 169 -6.23 3.39 -6.84
N PRO A 170 -5.24 3.99 -7.54
CA PRO A 170 -3.87 4.09 -7.04
C PRO A 170 -3.81 4.67 -5.63
N GLY A 171 -2.96 4.11 -4.79
CA GLY A 171 -2.73 4.55 -3.41
C GLY A 171 -3.76 4.05 -2.41
N THR A 172 -4.79 3.32 -2.85
CA THR A 172 -5.89 2.87 -1.98
C THR A 172 -5.78 1.41 -1.55
N ALA A 173 -5.00 0.60 -2.28
CA ALA A 173 -4.82 -0.82 -2.01
C ALA A 173 -3.39 -1.29 -2.25
N ASN A 174 -2.96 -2.28 -1.47
CA ASN A 174 -1.82 -3.11 -1.79
C ASN A 174 -2.29 -4.37 -2.50
N ILE A 175 -1.60 -4.76 -3.56
CA ILE A 175 -1.89 -5.95 -4.36
C ILE A 175 -0.74 -6.94 -4.23
N TYR A 176 -1.06 -8.22 -4.05
CA TYR A 176 -0.11 -9.31 -3.93
C TYR A 176 -0.50 -10.46 -4.87
N LEU A 177 0.48 -10.96 -5.61
CA LEU A 177 0.40 -12.14 -6.45
C LEU A 177 1.53 -13.09 -6.04
N THR A 178 1.22 -14.33 -5.69
CA THR A 178 2.22 -15.30 -5.25
C THR A 178 2.15 -16.62 -6.02
N MET A 179 3.30 -17.24 -6.16
CA MET A 179 3.48 -18.58 -6.71
C MET A 179 4.62 -19.27 -5.95
N ALA A 180 4.36 -20.41 -5.33
CA ALA A 180 5.42 -21.26 -4.79
C ALA A 180 6.21 -21.95 -5.91
N GLU A 181 7.48 -22.26 -5.65
CA GLU A 181 8.32 -22.98 -6.60
C GLU A 181 7.72 -24.34 -6.96
N THR A 182 7.82 -24.70 -8.24
CA THR A 182 7.53 -26.06 -8.70
C THR A 182 8.61 -26.98 -8.12
N PRO A 183 8.25 -27.91 -7.22
CA PRO A 183 9.24 -28.79 -6.61
C PRO A 183 9.86 -29.72 -7.66
N PRO A 184 11.15 -30.07 -7.53
CA PRO A 184 11.74 -31.13 -8.33
C PRO A 184 11.06 -32.47 -8.02
N ALA A 185 11.20 -33.43 -8.93
CA ALA A 185 10.47 -34.71 -8.83
C ALA A 185 10.85 -35.56 -7.61
N ASP A 186 12.00 -35.30 -7.00
CA ASP A 186 12.56 -35.98 -5.83
C ASP A 186 12.45 -35.16 -4.52
N ALA A 187 11.82 -33.98 -4.56
CA ALA A 187 11.61 -33.17 -3.37
C ALA A 187 10.65 -33.83 -2.38
N GLY A 188 10.93 -33.62 -1.09
CA GLY A 188 10.03 -34.00 -0.01
C GLY A 188 8.79 -33.11 0.03
N GLU A 189 7.67 -33.64 0.53
CA GLU A 189 6.41 -32.90 0.62
C GLU A 189 6.51 -31.64 1.50
N ASP A 190 7.30 -31.71 2.57
CA ASP A 190 7.53 -30.63 3.54
C ASP A 190 8.79 -29.80 3.24
N GLU A 191 9.42 -29.97 2.07
CA GLU A 191 10.61 -29.19 1.74
C GLU A 191 10.25 -27.70 1.59
N PRO A 192 10.97 -26.79 2.27
CA PRO A 192 10.60 -25.38 2.29
C PRO A 192 10.86 -24.75 0.91
N LYS A 193 9.80 -24.16 0.37
CA LYS A 193 9.74 -23.66 -1.01
C LYS A 193 10.12 -22.19 -1.09
N THR A 194 10.78 -21.81 -2.18
CA THR A 194 10.90 -20.39 -2.58
C THR A 194 9.55 -19.89 -3.08
N ILE A 195 9.16 -18.66 -2.74
CA ILE A 195 7.93 -18.06 -3.25
C ILE A 195 8.29 -16.87 -4.14
N LEU A 196 7.77 -16.86 -5.37
CA LEU A 196 7.82 -15.67 -6.22
C LEU A 196 6.62 -14.79 -5.89
N MET A 197 6.89 -13.55 -5.48
CA MET A 197 5.86 -12.56 -5.18
C MET A 197 5.98 -11.35 -6.09
N LEU A 198 4.89 -11.01 -6.77
CA LEU A 198 4.71 -9.74 -7.45
C LEU A 198 3.75 -8.89 -6.65
N SER A 199 4.04 -7.61 -6.48
CA SER A 199 3.16 -6.74 -5.71
C SER A 199 3.12 -5.32 -6.21
N CYS A 200 2.04 -4.64 -5.88
CA CYS A 200 1.91 -3.19 -5.94
C CYS A 200 1.76 -2.69 -4.51
N GLU A 201 2.74 -1.94 -4.02
CA GLU A 201 2.75 -1.40 -2.67
C GLU A 201 3.17 0.06 -2.71
N ALA A 202 2.37 0.95 -2.10
CA ALA A 202 2.58 2.40 -2.18
C ALA A 202 2.79 2.87 -3.63
N ASP A 203 1.98 2.38 -4.56
CA ASP A 203 2.02 2.66 -6.01
C ASP A 203 3.29 2.22 -6.74
N ILE A 204 4.09 1.36 -6.12
CA ILE A 204 5.35 0.87 -6.69
C ILE A 204 5.25 -0.62 -6.93
N THR A 205 5.42 -1.01 -8.20
CA THR A 205 5.49 -2.43 -8.59
C THR A 205 6.83 -3.02 -8.18
N THR A 206 6.78 -4.22 -7.59
CA THR A 206 7.95 -4.96 -7.14
C THR A 206 7.83 -6.43 -7.51
N ALA A 207 8.98 -7.06 -7.78
CA ALA A 207 9.13 -8.50 -7.91
C ALA A 207 10.13 -8.99 -6.86
N ARG A 208 9.76 -10.05 -6.14
CA ARG A 208 10.55 -10.59 -5.02
C ARG A 208 10.59 -12.11 -5.01
N LEU A 209 11.71 -12.67 -4.56
CA LEU A 209 11.83 -14.07 -4.17
C LEU A 209 11.87 -14.11 -2.64
N ILE A 210 10.94 -14.83 -2.04
CA ILE A 210 10.94 -15.16 -0.61
C ILE A 210 11.67 -16.48 -0.46
N LEU A 211 12.83 -16.44 0.18
CA LEU A 211 13.73 -17.57 0.29
C LEU A 211 13.44 -18.36 1.57
N PRO A 212 13.53 -19.71 1.53
CA PRO A 212 13.36 -20.54 2.72
C PRO A 212 14.49 -20.37 3.75
N VAL A 213 15.59 -19.75 3.35
CA VAL A 213 16.76 -19.42 4.18
C VAL A 213 17.32 -18.06 3.79
N GLU A 214 18.13 -17.47 4.66
CA GLU A 214 18.76 -16.17 4.44
C GLU A 214 19.66 -16.18 3.18
N ALA A 215 19.57 -15.09 2.42
CA ALA A 215 20.45 -14.84 1.30
C ALA A 215 21.88 -14.57 1.79
N PRO A 216 22.91 -14.98 1.03
CA PRO A 216 24.30 -14.91 1.49
C PRO A 216 24.89 -13.50 1.50
N ARG A 217 24.27 -12.53 0.81
CA ARG A 217 24.79 -11.17 0.62
C ARG A 217 23.63 -10.18 0.58
N ARG A 218 23.92 -8.89 0.82
CA ARG A 218 22.93 -7.83 0.57
C ARG A 218 22.58 -7.60 -0.90
N ARG A 219 23.52 -7.91 -1.80
CA ARG A 219 23.35 -7.85 -3.26
C ARG A 219 23.71 -9.23 -3.81
N ASN A 220 22.74 -9.88 -4.43
CA ASN A 220 22.87 -11.24 -4.95
C ASN A 220 22.73 -11.21 -6.46
N GLN A 221 23.63 -11.91 -7.14
CA GLN A 221 23.48 -12.18 -8.56
C GLN A 221 22.37 -13.21 -8.73
N VAL A 222 21.44 -12.93 -9.63
CA VAL A 222 20.32 -13.79 -9.97
C VAL A 222 20.28 -13.93 -11.48
N SER A 223 20.40 -15.16 -11.99
CA SER A 223 20.25 -15.43 -13.41
C SER A 223 18.79 -15.79 -13.69
N VAL A 224 18.12 -15.02 -14.53
CA VAL A 224 16.72 -15.22 -14.88
C VAL A 224 16.61 -15.84 -16.26
N ARG A 225 16.00 -17.01 -16.35
CA ARG A 225 15.71 -17.74 -17.59
C ARG A 225 14.20 -17.79 -17.82
N VAL A 226 13.79 -17.48 -19.05
CA VAL A 226 12.39 -17.44 -19.46
C VAL A 226 12.21 -18.44 -20.59
N ASP A 227 11.34 -19.43 -20.43
CA ASP A 227 11.11 -20.52 -21.41
C ASP A 227 12.37 -21.21 -21.94
N GLY A 228 13.35 -21.44 -21.06
CA GLY A 228 14.59 -22.12 -21.46
C GLY A 228 15.57 -21.26 -22.28
N ASN A 229 15.27 -19.97 -22.50
CA ASN A 229 16.14 -19.06 -23.25
C ASN A 229 17.48 -18.77 -22.53
N VAL A 230 18.35 -18.00 -23.19
CA VAL A 230 19.60 -17.53 -22.58
C VAL A 230 19.29 -16.77 -21.28
N ALA A 231 19.94 -17.18 -20.20
CA ALA A 231 19.76 -16.55 -18.90
C ALA A 231 20.27 -15.10 -18.93
N LYS A 232 19.52 -14.20 -18.29
CA LYS A 232 19.92 -12.80 -18.10
C LYS A 232 20.33 -12.60 -16.65
N GLU A 233 21.53 -12.07 -16.47
CA GLU A 233 22.05 -11.71 -15.16
C GLU A 233 21.38 -10.43 -14.65
N ASP A 234 20.99 -10.45 -13.38
CA ASP A 234 20.47 -9.30 -12.67
C ASP A 234 21.02 -9.28 -11.22
N ILE A 235 20.90 -8.13 -10.55
CA ILE A 235 21.34 -7.95 -9.17
C ILE A 235 20.16 -7.59 -8.28
N TRP A 236 19.80 -8.53 -7.41
CA TRP A 236 18.67 -8.40 -6.49
C TRP A 236 19.20 -8.06 -5.09
N GLN A 237 18.47 -7.22 -4.38
CA GLN A 237 18.88 -6.74 -3.05
C GLN A 237 18.09 -7.45 -1.97
N THR A 238 18.72 -7.75 -0.84
CA THR A 238 17.98 -8.25 0.30
C THR A 238 17.08 -7.17 0.89
N SER A 239 15.93 -7.61 1.35
CA SER A 239 14.96 -6.92 2.17
C SER A 239 14.54 -7.90 3.27
N GLU A 240 13.98 -7.39 4.37
CA GLU A 240 13.39 -8.14 5.48
C GLU A 240 14.16 -9.41 5.91
N ASN A 241 14.90 -9.31 7.03
CA ASN A 241 15.62 -10.44 7.64
C ASN A 241 16.53 -11.22 6.68
N ASP A 242 17.00 -10.57 5.60
CA ASP A 242 17.80 -11.16 4.53
C ASP A 242 17.16 -12.36 3.81
N ARG A 243 15.85 -12.61 4.00
CA ARG A 243 15.10 -13.71 3.37
C ARG A 243 14.32 -13.28 2.14
N VAL A 244 14.17 -11.98 1.91
CA VAL A 244 13.47 -11.45 0.75
C VAL A 244 14.48 -10.87 -0.23
N LEU A 245 14.62 -11.48 -1.41
CA LEU A 245 15.37 -10.89 -2.51
C LEU A 245 14.43 -10.06 -3.39
N MET A 246 14.72 -8.79 -3.55
CA MET A 246 13.91 -7.85 -4.32
C MET A 246 14.67 -7.37 -5.55
N ALA A 247 14.04 -7.49 -6.72
CA ALA A 247 14.50 -6.83 -7.95
C ALA A 247 14.39 -5.31 -7.79
N ALA A 248 15.08 -4.54 -8.64
CA ALA A 248 14.90 -3.09 -8.61
C ALA A 248 13.42 -2.70 -8.82
N ARG A 249 12.95 -1.77 -7.98
CA ARG A 249 11.54 -1.37 -7.87
C ARG A 249 11.07 -0.58 -9.10
N GLY A 250 9.76 -0.55 -9.34
CA GLY A 250 9.13 0.22 -10.42
C GLY A 250 9.49 -0.33 -11.81
N LEU A 251 10.02 0.52 -12.69
CA LEU A 251 10.24 0.22 -14.11
C LEU A 251 11.02 -1.08 -14.37
N VAL A 252 11.98 -1.43 -13.51
CA VAL A 252 12.75 -2.67 -13.68
C VAL A 252 11.87 -3.89 -13.39
N SER A 253 11.16 -3.90 -12.26
CA SER A 253 10.17 -4.94 -11.95
C SER A 253 9.07 -5.03 -13.01
N ILE A 254 8.56 -3.89 -13.50
CA ILE A 254 7.59 -3.83 -14.60
C ILE A 254 8.14 -4.49 -15.87
N SER A 255 9.39 -4.18 -16.23
CA SER A 255 10.08 -4.75 -17.39
C SER A 255 10.25 -6.27 -17.27
N HIS A 256 10.52 -6.77 -16.06
CA HIS A 256 10.57 -8.19 -15.78
C HIS A 256 9.20 -8.84 -15.95
N ILE A 257 8.20 -8.35 -15.23
CA ILE A 257 6.85 -8.93 -15.22
C ILE A 257 6.25 -8.94 -16.63
N THR A 258 6.43 -7.86 -17.41
CA THR A 258 5.94 -7.77 -18.80
C THR A 258 6.55 -8.83 -19.72
N LYS A 259 7.79 -9.24 -19.47
CA LYS A 259 8.42 -10.35 -20.22
C LYS A 259 7.91 -11.70 -19.71
N TRP A 260 7.76 -11.85 -18.41
CA TRP A 260 7.34 -13.09 -17.77
C TRP A 260 5.90 -13.51 -18.13
N ILE A 261 4.99 -12.55 -18.29
CA ILE A 261 3.60 -12.85 -18.68
C ILE A 261 3.42 -13.45 -20.08
N GLN A 262 4.47 -13.41 -20.90
CA GLN A 262 4.48 -14.02 -22.23
C GLN A 262 5.06 -15.44 -22.22
N SER A 263 5.54 -15.90 -21.06
CA SER A 263 6.19 -17.18 -20.90
C SER A 263 5.27 -18.25 -20.34
N GLN A 264 5.70 -19.50 -20.43
CA GLN A 264 5.09 -20.65 -19.75
C GLN A 264 5.84 -20.97 -18.44
N ARG A 265 7.15 -20.72 -18.43
CA ARG A 265 8.01 -21.08 -17.29
C ARG A 265 9.09 -20.04 -17.04
N LEU A 266 9.28 -19.72 -15.77
CA LEU A 266 10.39 -18.93 -15.26
C LEU A 266 11.34 -19.82 -14.47
N GLN A 267 12.63 -19.58 -14.62
CA GLN A 267 13.65 -20.17 -13.79
C GLN A 267 14.57 -19.07 -13.24
N PHE A 268 14.82 -19.10 -11.94
CA PHE A 268 15.82 -18.27 -11.29
C PHE A 268 16.93 -19.17 -10.78
N ASP A 269 18.15 -18.92 -11.23
CA ASP A 269 19.36 -19.54 -10.71
C ASP A 269 20.00 -18.57 -9.70
N LEU A 270 20.18 -19.02 -8.45
CA LEU A 270 20.73 -18.21 -7.36
C LEU A 270 21.62 -19.05 -6.43
N PHE A 271 22.51 -18.39 -5.69
CA PHE A 271 23.38 -19.04 -4.71
C PHE A 271 22.79 -18.90 -3.31
N VAL A 272 22.41 -20.01 -2.68
CA VAL A 272 21.74 -20.05 -1.38
C VAL A 272 22.30 -21.23 -0.56
N ASN A 273 22.52 -21.04 0.74
CA ASN A 273 23.10 -22.06 1.62
C ASN A 273 24.41 -22.71 1.09
N GLY A 274 25.24 -21.92 0.42
CA GLY A 274 26.52 -22.42 -0.13
C GLY A 274 26.40 -23.22 -1.43
N GLN A 275 25.20 -23.31 -2.03
CA GLN A 275 24.95 -24.07 -3.25
C GLN A 275 24.19 -23.26 -4.31
N ASN A 276 24.36 -23.61 -5.58
CA ASN A 276 23.51 -23.09 -6.64
C ASN A 276 22.15 -23.79 -6.57
N LYS A 277 21.08 -23.02 -6.37
CA LYS A 277 19.70 -23.48 -6.42
C LYS A 277 19.05 -22.95 -7.69
N ALA A 278 18.49 -23.84 -8.49
CA ALA A 278 17.57 -23.51 -9.58
C ALA A 278 16.14 -23.58 -9.03
N THR A 279 15.40 -22.48 -9.14
CA THR A 279 14.00 -22.39 -8.70
C THR A 279 13.12 -22.12 -9.91
N VAL A 280 12.05 -22.91 -10.06
CA VAL A 280 11.21 -22.89 -11.26
C VAL A 280 9.79 -22.49 -10.87
N PHE A 281 9.15 -21.66 -11.69
CA PHE A 281 7.78 -21.20 -11.48
C PHE A 281 7.00 -21.31 -12.80
N GLU A 282 5.78 -21.84 -12.71
CA GLU A 282 4.83 -21.83 -13.83
C GLU A 282 4.14 -20.46 -13.94
N THR A 283 3.72 -20.09 -15.14
CA THR A 283 3.08 -18.78 -15.42
C THR A 283 1.68 -18.89 -16.03
N ALA A 284 1.10 -20.10 -16.05
CA ALA A 284 -0.09 -20.47 -16.81
C ALA A 284 -1.29 -19.49 -16.67
N ASN A 285 -1.55 -18.94 -15.48
CA ASN A 285 -2.63 -17.97 -15.23
C ASN A 285 -2.13 -16.56 -14.81
N LEU A 286 -0.83 -16.29 -14.92
CA LEU A 286 -0.27 -15.00 -14.49
C LEU A 286 -0.89 -13.84 -15.27
N LYS A 287 -1.07 -14.00 -16.58
CA LYS A 287 -1.62 -12.98 -17.46
C LYS A 287 -3.03 -12.55 -17.04
N GLU A 288 -3.84 -13.47 -16.55
CA GLU A 288 -5.22 -13.25 -16.11
C GLU A 288 -5.27 -12.59 -14.73
N MET A 289 -4.32 -12.91 -13.85
CA MET A 289 -4.27 -12.38 -12.47
C MET A 289 -3.57 -11.01 -12.36
N LEU A 290 -2.81 -10.60 -13.39
CA LEU A 290 -2.04 -9.37 -13.38
C LEU A 290 -2.82 -8.03 -13.48
N PRO A 291 -3.99 -7.93 -14.15
CA PRO A 291 -4.65 -6.64 -14.38
C PRO A 291 -4.93 -5.78 -13.13
N PRO A 292 -5.38 -6.35 -11.98
CA PRO A 292 -5.55 -5.57 -10.75
C PRO A 292 -4.24 -4.91 -10.25
N LEU A 293 -3.12 -5.64 -10.32
CA LEU A 293 -1.80 -5.10 -9.92
C LEU A 293 -1.39 -3.94 -10.84
N ARG A 294 -1.53 -4.14 -12.15
CA ARG A 294 -1.20 -3.13 -13.17
C ARG A 294 -1.99 -1.84 -12.99
N ARG A 295 -3.27 -1.96 -12.65
CA ARG A 295 -4.11 -0.79 -12.42
C ARG A 295 -3.75 -0.05 -11.13
N ALA A 296 -3.59 -0.78 -10.01
CA ALA A 296 -3.16 -0.17 -8.75
C ALA A 296 -1.83 0.59 -8.89
N CYS A 297 -0.92 0.11 -9.73
CA CYS A 297 0.39 0.72 -9.97
C CYS A 297 0.53 1.54 -11.26
N ARG A 298 -0.55 1.72 -12.03
CA ARG A 298 -0.63 2.54 -13.26
C ARG A 298 0.34 2.19 -14.40
N TRP A 299 0.34 0.95 -14.90
CA TRP A 299 1.13 0.56 -16.09
C TRP A 299 0.54 -0.55 -16.95
#